data_AF-A0A385G2D5-F1
#
_entry.id   AF-A0A385G2D5-F1
#
_cell.length_a   1.000
_cell.length_b   1.000
_cell.length_c   1.000
_cell.angle_alpha   90.00
_cell.angle_beta   90.00
_cell.angle_gamma   90.00
#
_symmetry.space_group_name_H-M   'P 1'
#
loop_
_entity.id
_entity.type
_entity.pdbx_description
1 polymer ?
#
loop_
_entity_poly.entity_id
_entity_poly.type
_entity_poly.pdbx_seq_one_letter_code
_entity_poly.pdbx_strand_id
1 'polypeptide(L)'
;CYHIEPVAGEENQYICYVAYPLDLFEEGSVTNMFTSIVGNVFGFKALRALRLEDLRIPVAYIKTFQGPPHGIQVERDKLNKYGRPLLGCTIKPKLGLSAKNYGRACYECL
;
A
#
# COMPACT_ATOMS: atom_id res chain seq x y z
N CYS A 1 -6.25 1.68 23.35
CA CYS A 1 -5.11 2.61 23.27
C CYS A 1 -4.18 2.28 24.43
N TYR A 2 -2.94 1.88 24.16
CA TYR A 2 -1.98 1.52 25.21
C TYR A 2 -0.88 2.58 25.42
N HIS A 3 -0.72 3.50 24.48
CA HIS A 3 0.21 4.61 24.59
C HIS A 3 -0.28 5.81 23.77
N ILE A 4 0.03 7.02 24.23
CA ILE A 4 -0.26 8.28 23.54
C ILE A 4 0.89 9.26 23.79
N GLU A 5 1.33 9.94 22.76
CA GLU A 5 2.37 10.98 22.85
C GLU A 5 2.00 12.20 22.00
N PRO A 6 2.39 13.42 22.41
CA PRO A 6 2.18 14.62 21.60
C PRO A 6 3.09 14.64 20.37
N VAL A 7 2.61 15.21 19.27
CA VAL A 7 3.45 15.45 18.09
C VAL A 7 4.32 16.68 18.34
N ALA A 8 5.64 16.53 18.16
CA ALA A 8 6.58 17.63 18.36
C ALA A 8 6.28 18.80 17.41
N GLY A 9 6.12 20.01 17.96
CA GLY A 9 5.84 21.22 17.19
C GLY A 9 4.35 21.47 16.89
N GLU A 10 3.45 20.60 17.34
CA GLU A 10 2.01 20.70 17.08
C GLU A 10 1.22 20.75 18.40
N GLU A 11 0.42 21.79 18.63
CA GLU A 11 -0.25 22.02 19.92
C GLU A 11 -1.42 21.07 20.20
N ASN A 12 -2.08 20.55 19.15
CA ASN A 12 -3.32 19.77 19.26
C ASN A 12 -3.25 18.45 18.49
N GLN A 13 -2.05 17.89 18.30
CA GLN A 13 -1.85 16.63 17.61
C GLN A 13 -1.18 15.60 18.53
N TYR A 14 -1.61 14.35 18.40
CA TYR A 14 -1.14 13.24 19.21
C TYR A 14 -1.00 11.98 18.36
N ILE A 15 0.03 11.18 18.64
CA ILE A 15 0.17 9.83 18.12
C ILE A 15 -0.43 8.86 19.14
N CYS A 16 -1.46 8.12 18.73
CA CYS A 16 -2.14 7.14 19.56
C CYS A 16 -1.77 5.72 19.11
N TYR A 17 -1.27 4.91 20.03
CA TYR A 17 -0.93 3.52 19.76
C TYR A 17 -2.05 2.59 20.22
N VAL A 18 -2.58 1.82 19.26
CA VAL A 18 -3.71 0.90 19.48
C VAL A 18 -3.27 -0.52 19.14
N ALA A 19 -3.64 -1.48 19.99
CA ALA A 19 -3.42 -2.89 19.76
C ALA A 19 -4.77 -3.57 19.50
N TYR A 20 -4.83 -4.40 18.47
CA TYR A 20 -6.00 -5.20 18.08
C TYR A 20 -5.66 -6.69 18.25
N PRO A 21 -6.54 -7.51 18.85
CA PRO A 21 -6.36 -8.95 18.87
C PRO A 21 -6.41 -9.53 17.45
N LEU A 22 -5.61 -10.56 17.19
CA LEU A 22 -5.45 -11.17 15.86
C LEU A 22 -6.77 -11.71 15.31
N ASP A 23 -7.60 -12.29 16.19
CA ASP A 23 -8.85 -12.96 15.83
C ASP A 23 -9.93 -12.01 15.27
N LEU A 24 -9.70 -10.69 15.31
CA LEU A 24 -10.56 -9.71 14.63
C LEU A 24 -10.37 -9.68 13.11
N PHE A 25 -9.29 -10.27 12.62
CA PHE A 25 -8.88 -10.16 11.23
C PHE A 25 -9.07 -11.48 10.50
N GLU A 26 -9.81 -11.41 9.40
CA GLU A 26 -9.93 -12.51 8.44
C GLU A 26 -8.56 -12.76 7.78
N GLU A 27 -8.16 -14.04 7.75
CA GLU A 27 -6.93 -14.49 7.10
C GLU A 27 -6.90 -14.11 5.62
N GLY A 28 -5.77 -13.60 5.14
CA GLY A 28 -5.59 -13.27 3.72
C GLY A 28 -6.41 -12.08 3.22
N SER A 29 -7.12 -11.34 4.08
CA SER A 29 -8.06 -10.29 3.69
C SER A 29 -7.60 -8.89 4.10
N VAL A 30 -6.88 -8.21 3.20
CA VAL A 30 -6.51 -6.79 3.38
C VAL A 30 -7.78 -5.92 3.53
N THR A 31 -8.84 -6.27 2.79
CA THR A 31 -10.13 -5.58 2.87
C THR A 31 -10.70 -5.63 4.29
N ASN A 32 -10.77 -6.83 4.89
CA ASN A 32 -11.28 -6.97 6.25
C ASN A 32 -10.43 -6.18 7.26
N MET A 33 -9.10 -6.26 7.16
CA MET A 33 -8.20 -5.49 8.03
C MET A 33 -8.48 -3.98 7.97
N PHE A 34 -8.61 -3.40 6.77
CA PHE A 34 -8.93 -1.98 6.64
C PHE A 34 -10.33 -1.65 7.15
N THR A 35 -11.34 -2.44 6.83
CA THR A 35 -12.70 -2.22 7.34
C THR A 35 -12.72 -2.25 8.87
N SER A 36 -11.99 -3.16 9.51
CA SER A 36 -11.91 -3.28 10.97
C SER A 36 -11.17 -2.12 11.64
N ILE A 37 -10.11 -1.57 11.03
CA ILE A 37 -9.30 -0.50 11.64
C ILE A 37 -9.84 0.89 11.32
N VAL A 38 -10.12 1.19 10.04
CA VAL A 38 -10.43 2.55 9.58
C VAL A 38 -11.91 2.77 9.28
N GLY A 39 -12.74 1.73 9.24
CA GLY A 39 -14.10 1.80 8.69
C GLY A 39 -15.00 2.84 9.35
N ASN A 40 -14.98 2.94 10.69
CA ASN A 40 -15.89 3.81 11.43
C ASN A 40 -15.20 4.99 12.13
N VAL A 41 -13.93 4.84 12.52
CA VAL A 41 -13.28 5.76 13.47
C VAL A 41 -12.98 7.15 12.90
N PHE A 42 -12.86 7.28 11.58
CA PHE A 42 -12.61 8.57 10.92
C PHE A 42 -13.84 9.49 10.89
N GLY A 43 -15.04 8.96 11.14
CA GLY A 43 -16.29 9.73 11.18
C GLY A 43 -16.71 10.21 12.57
N PHE A 44 -15.88 9.97 13.60
CA PHE A 44 -16.23 10.30 14.98
C PHE A 44 -16.24 11.81 15.21
N LYS A 45 -17.40 12.37 15.59
CA LYS A 45 -17.56 13.81 15.89
C LYS A 45 -16.62 14.34 16.98
N ALA A 46 -16.15 13.46 17.87
CA ALA A 46 -15.21 13.80 18.94
C ALA A 46 -13.77 14.06 18.43
N LEU A 47 -13.45 13.61 17.22
CA LEU A 47 -12.15 13.80 16.59
C LEU A 47 -12.28 14.83 15.46
N ARG A 48 -11.56 15.94 15.56
CA ARG A 48 -11.54 16.96 14.49
C ARG A 48 -10.91 16.42 13.20
N ALA A 49 -9.85 15.62 13.35
CA ALA A 49 -9.15 14.96 12.27
C ALA A 49 -8.51 13.67 12.83
N LEU A 50 -8.31 12.69 11.95
CA LEU A 50 -7.61 11.46 12.26
C LEU A 50 -6.80 11.05 11.03
N ARG A 51 -5.59 10.53 11.25
CA ARG A 51 -4.74 9.94 10.22
C ARG A 51 -4.14 8.65 10.75
N LEU A 52 -4.20 7.59 9.96
CA LEU A 52 -3.47 6.37 10.22
C LEU A 52 -2.06 6.53 9.67
N GLU A 53 -1.06 6.63 10.55
CA GLU A 53 0.34 6.86 10.16
C GLU A 53 1.07 5.56 9.83
N ASP A 54 0.90 4.52 10.64
CA ASP A 54 1.62 3.25 10.48
C ASP A 54 0.81 2.05 11.01
N LEU A 55 1.18 0.86 10.56
CA LEU A 55 0.62 -0.42 10.98
C LEU A 55 1.73 -1.43 11.24
N ARG A 56 1.80 -1.94 12.48
CA ARG A 56 2.60 -3.14 12.76
C ARG A 56 1.78 -4.38 12.40
N ILE A 57 2.16 -5.09 11.34
CA ILE A 57 1.54 -6.35 10.95
C ILE A 57 2.32 -7.54 11.55
N PRO A 58 1.70 -8.40 12.38
CA PRO A 58 2.39 -9.54 12.98
C PRO A 58 2.67 -10.65 11.96
N VAL A 59 3.77 -11.39 12.15
CA VAL A 59 4.17 -12.51 11.26
C VAL A 59 3.07 -13.55 11.10
N ALA A 60 2.30 -13.83 12.15
CA ALA A 60 1.16 -14.75 12.11
C ALA A 60 0.12 -14.32 11.07
N TYR A 61 -0.18 -13.02 10.97
CA TYR A 61 -1.10 -12.50 9.97
C TYR A 61 -0.46 -12.42 8.58
N ILE A 62 0.79 -11.95 8.47
CA ILE A 62 1.53 -11.84 7.18
C ILE A 62 1.55 -13.18 6.45
N LYS A 63 1.76 -14.29 7.18
CA LYS A 63 1.83 -15.64 6.61
C LYS A 63 0.52 -16.14 5.99
N THR A 64 -0.60 -15.47 6.23
CA THR A 64 -1.89 -15.82 5.61
C THR A 64 -2.03 -15.25 4.19
N PHE A 65 -1.09 -14.40 3.76
CA PHE A 65 -1.10 -13.78 2.44
C PHE A 65 -0.08 -14.44 1.52
N GLN A 66 -0.41 -14.53 0.23
CA GLN A 66 0.55 -14.92 -0.80
C GLN A 66 1.69 -13.88 -0.94
N GLY A 67 1.38 -12.60 -0.80
CA GLY A 67 2.31 -11.51 -1.08
C GLY A 67 2.56 -11.30 -2.59
N PRO A 68 3.70 -10.69 -2.97
CA PRO A 68 4.03 -10.48 -4.38
C PRO A 68 4.17 -11.81 -5.15
N PRO A 69 3.64 -11.94 -6.38
CA PRO A 69 3.68 -13.20 -7.13
C PRO A 69 5.09 -13.66 -7.52
N HIS A 70 6.07 -12.74 -7.58
CA HIS A 70 7.46 -13.03 -7.93
C HIS A 70 8.45 -12.34 -6.98
N GLY A 71 8.19 -11.06 -6.68
CA GLY A 71 9.15 -10.24 -5.94
C GLY A 71 10.31 -9.76 -6.81
N ILE A 72 11.10 -8.84 -6.25
CA ILE A 72 12.12 -8.08 -6.99
C ILE A 72 13.22 -9.00 -7.55
N GLN A 73 13.67 -9.97 -6.77
CA GLN A 73 14.77 -10.86 -7.16
C GLN A 73 14.37 -11.74 -8.35
N VAL A 74 13.23 -12.43 -8.24
CA VAL A 74 12.73 -13.30 -9.33
C VAL A 74 12.39 -12.51 -10.58
N GLU A 75 11.85 -11.29 -10.45
CA GLU A 75 11.59 -10.42 -11.61
C GLU A 75 12.88 -10.04 -12.34
N ARG A 76 13.96 -9.73 -11.60
CA ARG A 76 15.28 -9.44 -12.19
C ARG A 76 15.89 -10.66 -12.87
N ASP A 77 15.75 -11.83 -12.28
CA ASP A 77 16.24 -13.09 -12.84
C ASP A 77 15.50 -13.41 -14.15
N LYS A 78 14.17 -13.30 -14.15
CA LYS A 78 13.32 -13.52 -15.34
C LYS A 78 13.64 -12.56 -16.49
N LEU A 79 13.97 -11.31 -16.19
CA LEU A 79 14.31 -10.30 -17.20
C LEU A 79 15.80 -10.28 -17.58
N ASN A 80 16.65 -11.00 -16.84
CA ASN A 80 18.10 -10.99 -16.97
C ASN A 80 18.68 -9.56 -16.91
N LYS A 81 18.27 -8.75 -15.91
CA LYS A 81 18.71 -7.35 -15.73
C LYS A 81 19.18 -7.07 -14.30
N TYR A 82 20.45 -6.70 -14.16
CA TYR A 82 21.10 -6.46 -12.86
C TYR A 82 21.87 -5.14 -12.83
N GLY A 83 22.20 -4.66 -11.63
CA GLY A 83 23.11 -3.52 -11.41
C GLY A 83 22.56 -2.14 -11.79
N ARG A 84 21.31 -2.04 -12.26
CA ARG A 84 20.68 -0.76 -12.61
C ARG A 84 19.16 -0.76 -12.39
N PRO A 85 18.54 0.43 -12.23
CA PRO A 85 17.09 0.59 -12.30
C PRO A 85 16.52 0.16 -13.66
N LEU A 86 15.26 -0.28 -13.66
CA LEU A 86 14.49 -0.50 -14.88
C LEU A 86 13.90 0.83 -15.36
N LEU A 87 13.79 1.01 -16.68
CA LEU A 87 13.15 2.16 -17.29
C LEU A 87 11.87 1.72 -17.97
N GLY A 88 10.83 2.56 -17.91
CA GLY A 88 9.55 2.33 -18.56
C GLY A 88 8.91 3.65 -18.98
N CYS A 89 8.01 3.59 -19.96
CA CYS A 89 7.30 4.75 -20.49
C CYS A 89 5.80 4.46 -20.55
N THR A 90 4.97 5.44 -20.15
CA THR A 90 3.52 5.39 -20.38
C THR A 90 3.20 6.06 -21.71
N ILE A 91 2.65 5.30 -22.67
CA ILE A 91 2.26 5.83 -23.98
C ILE A 91 1.22 6.95 -23.84
N LYS A 92 1.40 8.01 -24.63
CA LYS A 92 0.49 9.15 -24.73
C LYS A 92 0.02 9.35 -26.19
N PRO A 93 -1.19 9.89 -26.40
CA PRO A 93 -2.20 10.25 -25.39
C PRO A 93 -2.76 9.02 -24.66
N LYS A 94 -3.32 9.23 -23.46
CA LYS A 94 -3.86 8.13 -22.63
C LYS A 94 -4.96 7.35 -23.36
N LEU A 95 -5.78 8.04 -24.15
CA LEU A 95 -6.87 7.48 -24.94
C LEU A 95 -6.84 8.08 -26.35
N GLY A 96 -7.46 7.38 -27.32
CA GLY A 96 -7.66 7.89 -28.69
C GLY A 96 -6.67 7.39 -29.74
N LEU A 97 -5.63 6.63 -29.36
CA LEU A 97 -4.81 5.89 -30.33
C LEU A 97 -5.54 4.62 -30.77
N SER A 98 -5.48 4.32 -32.07
CA SER A 98 -5.83 2.99 -32.56
C SER A 98 -4.84 1.95 -32.04
N ALA A 99 -5.24 0.68 -31.96
CA ALA A 99 -4.36 -0.40 -31.50
C ALA A 99 -3.04 -0.47 -32.30
N LYS A 100 -3.10 -0.22 -33.62
CA LYS A 100 -1.92 -0.17 -34.49
C LYS A 100 -0.97 0.98 -34.12
N ASN A 101 -1.50 2.18 -33.90
CA ASN A 101 -0.67 3.34 -33.56
C ASN A 101 -0.10 3.23 -32.14
N TYR A 102 -0.86 2.65 -31.21
CA TYR A 102 -0.37 2.32 -29.87
C TYR A 102 0.80 1.32 -29.95
N GLY A 103 0.65 0.24 -30.72
CA GLY A 103 1.70 -0.75 -30.95
C GLY A 103 2.95 -0.17 -31.59
N ARG A 104 2.79 0.74 -32.56
CA ARG A 104 3.91 1.49 -33.14
C ARG A 104 4.63 2.33 -32.08
N ALA A 105 3.90 3.06 -31.24
CA ALA A 105 4.51 3.85 -30.18
C ALA A 105 5.26 2.99 -29.15
N CYS A 106 4.74 1.81 -28.81
CA CYS A 106 5.45 0.85 -27.96
C CYS A 106 6.74 0.35 -28.61
N TYR A 107 6.69 -0.01 -29.90
CA TYR A 107 7.86 -0.51 -30.64
C TYR A 107 8.99 0.52 -30.67
N GLU A 108 8.69 1.79 -30.96
CA GLU A 108 9.71 2.84 -31.02
C GLU A 108 10.32 3.18 -29.65
N CYS A 109 9.67 2.79 -28.54
CA CYS A 109 10.14 3.07 -27.18
C CYS A 109 11.00 1.94 -26.57
N LEU A 110 10.96 0.73 -27.12
CA LEU A 110 11.61 -0.47 -26.57
C LEU A 110 12.89 -0.81 -27.32
#